data_AF-A0A7R9DCS4-F1
#
_entry.id   AF-A0A7R9DCS4-F1
#
_cell.length_a   1.000
_cell.length_b   1.000
_cell.length_c   1.000
_cell.angle_alpha   90.00
_cell.angle_beta   90.00
_cell.angle_gamma   90.00
#
_symmetry.space_group_name_H-M   'P 1'
#
loop_
_entity.id
_entity.type
_entity.pdbx_description
1 polymer ?
#
loop_
_entity_poly.entity_id
_entity_poly.type
_entity_poly.pdbx_seq_one_letter_code
_entity_poly.pdbx_strand_id
1 'polypeptide(L)'
;MFVPGGHETLQELYLPEWTQCDECLKVFVKLRGQRLVVAVSDFAQQLAQIYEQHAEEMQLLVSNFRKKNADLRKERPACPSSLFHTWETMLQEVEIDSQAHSDIASILGRQVARPLVEKSFHRKIQSRKVFTHRESYETILVKTEEKLAKCRQDYKNSYLVYLSSPTTASLANYFDTHNAYVQQLHATNGMLEQYNTETLPQLLQVTLPQLLQVTLPQLLQVTLPQLLQVTLPQLLQSHVKYLKPLAVDSTDDDGEDGVRI
;
A
#
# COMPACT_ATOMS: atom_id res chain seq x y z
N MET A 1 60.62 11.52 -10.18
CA MET A 1 60.24 10.69 -9.01
C MET A 1 58.81 10.25 -9.25
N PHE A 2 58.64 9.04 -9.79
CA PHE A 2 57.34 8.38 -9.88
C PHE A 2 56.90 8.09 -8.44
N VAL A 3 55.69 8.46 -8.03
CA VAL A 3 55.06 7.86 -6.86
C VAL A 3 54.19 6.74 -7.40
N PRO A 4 54.63 5.48 -7.38
CA PRO A 4 53.79 4.35 -7.71
C PRO A 4 52.97 4.06 -6.45
N GLY A 5 51.86 4.76 -6.29
CA GLY A 5 50.92 4.56 -5.19
C GLY A 5 49.53 4.45 -5.79
N GLY A 6 48.88 3.31 -5.56
CA GLY A 6 47.55 2.99 -6.07
C GLY A 6 46.56 4.10 -5.78
N HIS A 7 46.12 4.77 -6.84
CA HIS A 7 44.80 5.38 -6.84
C HIS A 7 43.93 4.46 -7.67
N GLU A 8 43.57 3.32 -7.06
CA GLU A 8 42.32 2.64 -7.40
C GLU A 8 41.27 3.74 -7.41
N THR A 9 40.64 3.97 -8.56
CA THR A 9 39.52 4.89 -8.62
C THR A 9 38.46 4.35 -7.65
N LEU A 10 37.83 5.21 -6.86
CA LEU A 10 36.74 4.82 -5.93
C LEU A 10 35.65 3.95 -6.60
N GLN A 11 35.60 3.98 -7.93
CA GLN A 11 34.91 3.08 -8.85
C GLN A 11 35.13 1.57 -8.57
N GLU A 12 36.36 1.12 -8.30
CA GLU A 12 36.65 -0.30 -8.01
C GLU A 12 36.16 -0.75 -6.62
N LEU A 13 36.02 0.19 -5.68
CA LEU A 13 35.60 -0.08 -4.30
C LEU A 13 34.08 -0.05 -4.10
N TYR A 14 33.32 0.66 -4.95
CA TYR A 14 31.89 0.92 -4.67
C TYR A 14 30.91 0.51 -5.79
N LEU A 15 31.29 0.38 -7.07
CA LEU A 15 30.31 0.05 -8.14
C LEU A 15 29.45 -1.23 -7.93
N PRO A 16 30.01 -2.36 -7.44
CA PRO A 16 29.26 -3.61 -7.34
C PRO A 16 28.14 -3.56 -6.30
N GLU A 17 28.42 -3.00 -5.12
CA GLU A 17 27.42 -2.90 -4.04
C GLU A 17 26.30 -1.91 -4.39
N TRP A 18 26.63 -0.87 -5.17
CA TRP A 18 25.70 0.17 -5.60
C TRP A 18 24.65 -0.29 -6.60
N THR A 19 25.06 -1.05 -7.61
CA THR A 19 24.13 -1.62 -8.60
C THR A 19 23.16 -2.62 -7.96
N GLN A 20 23.63 -3.38 -6.98
CA GLN A 20 22.80 -4.32 -6.24
C GLN A 20 21.79 -3.60 -5.32
N CYS A 21 22.20 -2.52 -4.65
CA CYS A 21 21.29 -1.68 -3.87
C CYS A 21 20.20 -1.00 -4.73
N ASP A 22 20.53 -0.61 -5.97
CA ASP A 22 19.55 -0.01 -6.91
C ASP A 22 18.46 -0.99 -7.33
N GLU A 23 18.84 -2.20 -7.74
CA GLU A 23 17.87 -3.24 -8.08
C GLU A 23 17.05 -3.66 -6.86
N CYS A 24 17.65 -3.74 -5.68
CA CYS A 24 16.91 -3.98 -4.43
C CYS A 24 15.89 -2.87 -4.14
N LEU A 25 16.23 -1.60 -4.37
CA LEU A 25 15.32 -0.48 -4.16
C LEU A 25 14.17 -0.47 -5.18
N LYS A 26 14.48 -0.68 -6.47
CA LYS A 26 13.46 -0.84 -7.53
C LYS A 26 12.51 -1.98 -7.22
N VAL A 27 13.04 -3.14 -6.82
CA VAL A 27 12.27 -4.31 -6.39
C VAL A 27 11.42 -3.97 -5.18
N PHE A 28 11.98 -3.36 -4.13
CA PHE A 28 11.25 -3.03 -2.92
C PHE A 28 10.06 -2.08 -3.18
N VAL A 29 10.29 -1.00 -3.95
CA VAL A 29 9.27 0.00 -4.29
C VAL A 29 8.18 -0.59 -5.18
N LYS A 30 8.58 -1.37 -6.20
CA LYS A 30 7.66 -1.95 -7.20
C LYS A 30 6.87 -3.15 -6.65
N LEU A 31 7.50 -4.03 -5.88
CA LEU A 31 6.92 -5.30 -5.45
C LEU A 31 6.19 -5.21 -4.10
N ARG A 32 6.77 -4.56 -3.08
CA ARG A 32 6.16 -4.59 -1.72
C ARG A 32 5.16 -3.47 -1.47
N GLY A 33 5.39 -2.27 -2.01
CA GLY A 33 4.53 -1.11 -1.74
C GLY A 33 3.29 -1.05 -2.61
N GLN A 34 3.48 -0.96 -3.91
CA GLN A 34 2.37 -0.72 -4.84
C GLN A 34 1.46 -1.93 -5.02
N ARG A 35 2.02 -3.13 -5.23
CA ARG A 35 1.21 -4.32 -5.49
C ARG A 35 0.33 -4.70 -4.31
N LEU A 36 0.87 -4.64 -3.09
CA LEU A 36 0.11 -4.97 -1.89
C LEU A 36 -1.00 -3.93 -1.62
N VAL A 37 -0.69 -2.62 -1.75
CA VAL A 37 -1.70 -1.55 -1.60
C VAL A 37 -2.85 -1.72 -2.58
N VAL A 38 -2.53 -2.01 -3.85
CA VAL A 38 -3.55 -2.24 -4.89
C VAL A 38 -4.36 -3.51 -4.59
N ALA A 39 -3.71 -4.63 -4.28
CA ALA A 39 -4.40 -5.88 -3.97
C ALA A 39 -5.36 -5.75 -2.78
N VAL A 40 -4.93 -5.05 -1.72
CA VAL A 40 -5.77 -4.76 -0.54
C VAL A 40 -6.94 -3.85 -0.92
N SER A 41 -6.70 -2.82 -1.73
CA SER A 41 -7.76 -1.93 -2.20
C SER A 41 -8.80 -2.67 -3.04
N ASP A 42 -8.34 -3.51 -3.97
CA ASP A 42 -9.21 -4.30 -4.84
C ASP A 42 -10.03 -5.30 -4.02
N PHE A 43 -9.39 -5.96 -3.04
CA PHE A 43 -10.09 -6.85 -2.11
C PHE A 43 -11.16 -6.10 -1.31
N ALA A 44 -10.82 -4.95 -0.72
CA ALA A 44 -11.77 -4.14 0.05
C ALA A 44 -12.95 -3.66 -0.82
N GLN A 45 -12.70 -3.30 -2.07
CA GLN A 45 -13.73 -2.88 -3.02
C GLN A 45 -14.65 -4.04 -3.41
N GLN A 46 -14.09 -5.22 -3.69
CA GLN A 46 -14.90 -6.42 -3.99
C GLN A 46 -15.73 -6.85 -2.79
N LEU A 47 -15.14 -6.81 -1.59
CA LEU A 47 -15.86 -7.12 -0.35
C LEU A 47 -16.99 -6.10 -0.08
N ALA A 48 -16.76 -4.81 -0.36
CA ALA A 48 -17.80 -3.79 -0.28
C ALA A 48 -18.97 -4.09 -1.22
N GLN A 49 -18.70 -4.48 -2.48
CA GLN A 49 -19.75 -4.83 -3.45
C GLN A 49 -20.59 -6.03 -3.00
N ILE A 50 -19.95 -7.04 -2.41
CA ILE A 50 -20.66 -8.21 -1.87
C ILE A 50 -21.61 -7.79 -0.75
N TYR A 51 -21.15 -6.94 0.18
CA TYR A 51 -22.01 -6.44 1.27
C TYR A 51 -23.13 -5.53 0.78
N GLU A 52 -22.87 -4.67 -0.20
CA GLU A 52 -23.87 -3.79 -0.79
C GLU A 52 -24.98 -4.59 -1.47
N GLN A 53 -24.62 -5.58 -2.28
CA GLN A 53 -25.59 -6.45 -2.93
C GLN A 53 -26.41 -7.27 -1.91
N HIS A 54 -25.75 -7.78 -0.86
CA HIS A 54 -26.46 -8.52 0.19
C HIS A 54 -27.48 -7.63 0.93
N ALA A 55 -27.10 -6.39 1.25
CA ALA A 55 -28.00 -5.41 1.85
C ALA A 55 -29.21 -5.12 0.94
N GLU A 56 -28.98 -4.89 -0.35
CA GLU A 56 -30.07 -4.64 -1.31
C GLU A 56 -31.06 -5.80 -1.39
N GLU A 57 -30.57 -7.04 -1.43
CA GLU A 57 -31.40 -8.24 -1.47
C GLU A 57 -32.25 -8.38 -0.20
N MET A 58 -31.66 -8.13 0.98
CA MET A 58 -32.38 -8.13 2.26
C MET A 58 -33.43 -7.01 2.33
N GLN A 59 -33.08 -5.80 1.88
CA GLN A 59 -34.00 -4.67 1.84
C GLN A 59 -35.20 -4.95 0.93
N LEU A 60 -34.94 -5.55 -0.24
CA LEU A 60 -35.98 -5.94 -1.19
C LEU A 60 -36.90 -7.02 -0.60
N LEU A 61 -36.34 -8.01 0.09
CA LEU A 61 -37.10 -9.06 0.78
C LEU A 61 -38.06 -8.45 1.80
N VAL A 62 -37.57 -7.59 2.71
CA VAL A 62 -38.39 -6.93 3.73
C VAL A 62 -39.47 -6.05 3.08
N SER A 63 -39.13 -5.26 2.07
CA SER A 63 -40.07 -4.40 1.35
C SER A 63 -41.21 -5.20 0.71
N ASN A 64 -40.89 -6.32 0.07
CA ASN A 64 -41.89 -7.20 -0.55
C ASN A 64 -42.86 -7.80 0.46
N PHE A 65 -42.36 -8.29 1.60
CA PHE A 65 -43.20 -8.87 2.63
C PHE A 65 -43.99 -7.81 3.41
N ARG A 66 -43.45 -6.61 3.64
CA ARG A 66 -44.23 -5.51 4.23
C ARG A 66 -45.40 -5.08 3.35
N LYS A 67 -45.22 -5.05 2.03
CA LYS A 67 -46.30 -4.80 1.06
C LYS A 67 -47.37 -5.88 1.12
N LYS A 68 -46.98 -7.16 1.06
CA LYS A 68 -47.92 -8.30 1.19
C LYS A 68 -48.68 -8.28 2.53
N ASN A 69 -47.99 -7.97 3.64
CA ASN A 69 -48.62 -7.84 4.96
C ASN A 69 -49.57 -6.66 5.07
N ALA A 70 -49.43 -5.61 4.25
CA ALA A 70 -50.31 -4.44 4.33
C ALA A 70 -51.77 -4.81 4.06
N ASP A 71 -52.01 -5.80 3.20
CA ASP A 71 -53.34 -6.33 2.95
C ASP A 71 -53.83 -7.22 4.09
N LEU A 72 -52.96 -8.07 4.66
CA LEU A 72 -53.26 -8.87 5.86
C LEU A 72 -53.62 -8.02 7.09
N ARG A 73 -53.06 -6.80 7.20
CA ARG A 73 -53.41 -5.85 8.27
C ARG A 73 -54.83 -5.30 8.14
N LYS A 74 -55.41 -5.26 6.93
CA LYS A 74 -56.78 -4.77 6.69
C LYS A 74 -57.84 -5.78 7.11
N GLU A 75 -57.51 -7.08 7.10
CA GLU A 75 -58.43 -8.17 7.44
C GLU A 75 -58.37 -8.57 8.94
N ARG A 76 -57.72 -7.77 9.78
CA ARG A 76 -57.35 -8.18 11.13
C ARG A 76 -58.58 -8.33 12.06
N PRO A 77 -58.73 -9.47 12.77
CA PRO A 77 -59.67 -9.60 13.88
C PRO A 77 -59.30 -8.67 15.05
N ALA A 78 -60.27 -8.32 15.90
CA ALA A 78 -60.12 -7.35 16.99
C ALA A 78 -59.14 -7.74 18.12
N CYS A 79 -58.54 -8.93 18.09
CA CYS A 79 -57.64 -9.43 19.12
C CYS A 79 -56.14 -9.26 18.77
N PRO A 80 -55.29 -8.89 19.75
CA PRO A 80 -53.85 -8.80 19.53
C PRO A 80 -53.25 -10.20 19.28
N SER A 81 -52.58 -10.38 18.14
CA SER A 81 -51.87 -11.62 17.78
C SER A 81 -50.39 -11.49 18.14
N SER A 82 -49.90 -12.33 19.05
CA SER A 82 -48.48 -12.42 19.42
C SER A 82 -47.61 -12.82 18.22
N LEU A 83 -48.09 -13.75 17.38
CA LEU A 83 -47.43 -14.18 16.15
C LEU A 83 -47.21 -13.00 15.19
N PHE A 84 -48.22 -12.14 15.03
CA PHE A 84 -48.09 -10.95 14.18
C PHE A 84 -47.02 -9.99 14.70
N HIS A 85 -46.95 -9.77 16.01
CA HIS A 85 -45.93 -8.94 16.62
C HIS A 85 -44.52 -9.53 16.45
N THR A 86 -44.36 -10.85 16.67
CA THR A 86 -43.09 -11.56 16.44
C THR A 86 -42.64 -11.48 14.98
N TRP A 87 -43.57 -11.63 14.03
CA TRP A 87 -43.28 -11.50 12.60
C TRP A 87 -42.84 -10.08 12.21
N GLU A 88 -43.54 -9.05 12.68
CA GLU A 88 -43.14 -7.66 12.44
C GLU A 88 -41.77 -7.34 13.04
N THR A 89 -41.48 -7.89 14.23
CA THR A 89 -40.15 -7.78 14.85
C THR A 89 -39.08 -8.44 13.98
N MET A 90 -39.34 -9.63 13.45
CA MET A 90 -38.41 -10.33 12.55
C MET A 90 -38.11 -9.50 11.28
N LEU A 91 -39.14 -8.90 10.66
CA LEU A 91 -38.95 -8.04 9.49
C LEU A 91 -38.15 -6.78 9.82
N GLN A 92 -38.33 -6.21 11.00
CA GLN A 92 -37.56 -5.04 11.46
C GLN A 92 -36.10 -5.38 11.72
N GLU A 93 -35.80 -6.54 12.30
CA GLU A 93 -34.41 -6.99 12.53
C GLU A 93 -33.67 -7.23 11.21
N VAL A 94 -34.32 -7.85 10.22
CA VAL A 94 -33.71 -8.04 8.87
C VAL A 94 -33.45 -6.69 8.18
N GLU A 95 -34.30 -5.68 8.40
CA GLU A 95 -34.07 -4.33 7.88
C GLU A 95 -32.88 -3.64 8.56
N ILE A 96 -32.71 -3.84 9.88
CA ILE A 96 -31.56 -3.32 10.63
C ILE A 96 -30.26 -3.97 10.12
N ASP A 97 -30.27 -5.29 9.91
CA ASP A 97 -29.10 -6.02 9.39
C ASP A 97 -28.74 -5.57 7.97
N SER A 98 -29.74 -5.36 7.11
CA SER A 98 -29.57 -4.76 5.78
C SER A 98 -28.86 -3.41 5.85
N GLN A 99 -29.32 -2.50 6.71
CA GLN A 99 -28.70 -1.18 6.87
C GLN A 99 -27.25 -1.29 7.37
N ALA A 100 -26.98 -2.20 8.30
CA ALA A 100 -25.63 -2.43 8.79
C ALA A 100 -24.67 -2.94 7.69
N HIS A 101 -25.12 -3.87 6.85
CA HIS A 101 -24.33 -4.33 5.70
C HIS A 101 -24.05 -3.20 4.70
N SER A 102 -25.03 -2.33 4.44
CA SER A 102 -24.83 -1.13 3.60
C SER A 102 -23.79 -0.17 4.18
N ASP A 103 -23.82 0.06 5.50
CA ASP A 103 -22.85 0.93 6.18
C ASP A 103 -21.43 0.36 6.12
N ILE A 104 -21.26 -0.96 6.32
CA ILE A 104 -19.96 -1.65 6.18
C ILE A 104 -19.44 -1.49 4.75
N ALA A 105 -20.27 -1.74 3.74
CA ALA A 105 -19.90 -1.58 2.34
C ALA A 105 -19.40 -0.15 2.04
N SER A 106 -20.13 0.85 2.54
CA SER A 106 -19.77 2.27 2.41
C SER A 106 -18.42 2.59 3.07
N ILE A 107 -18.15 2.07 4.27
CA ILE A 107 -16.88 2.27 4.98
C ILE A 107 -15.72 1.62 4.21
N LEU A 108 -15.88 0.36 3.78
CA LEU A 108 -14.87 -0.34 2.99
C LEU A 108 -14.53 0.41 1.69
N GLY A 109 -15.54 0.91 0.98
CA GLY A 109 -15.32 1.70 -0.25
C GLY A 109 -14.67 3.06 0.03
N ARG A 110 -15.23 3.86 0.94
CA ARG A 110 -14.84 5.27 1.14
C ARG A 110 -13.62 5.46 2.03
N GLN A 111 -13.48 4.66 3.09
CA GLN A 111 -12.43 4.83 4.10
C GLN A 111 -11.23 3.90 3.88
N VAL A 112 -11.41 2.78 3.16
CA VAL A 112 -10.35 1.81 2.91
C VAL A 112 -9.89 1.83 1.45
N ALA A 113 -10.74 1.43 0.50
CA ALA A 113 -10.34 1.27 -0.89
C ALA A 113 -9.90 2.60 -1.54
N ARG A 114 -10.76 3.62 -1.52
CA ARG A 114 -10.47 4.91 -2.17
C ARG A 114 -9.18 5.59 -1.66
N PRO A 115 -8.93 5.71 -0.34
CA PRO A 115 -7.70 6.30 0.17
C PRO A 115 -6.45 5.48 -0.18
N LEU A 116 -6.55 4.15 -0.27
CA LEU A 116 -5.44 3.29 -0.70
C LEU A 116 -5.09 3.55 -2.17
N VAL A 117 -6.08 3.69 -3.05
CA VAL A 117 -5.86 4.07 -4.46
C VAL A 117 -5.21 5.44 -4.57
N GLU A 118 -5.75 6.47 -3.91
CA GLU A 118 -5.20 7.84 -3.96
C GLU A 118 -3.75 7.88 -3.46
N LYS A 119 -3.47 7.24 -2.32
CA LYS A 119 -2.10 7.15 -1.79
C LYS A 119 -1.18 6.31 -2.68
N SER A 120 -1.70 5.30 -3.39
CA SER A 120 -0.91 4.54 -4.36
C SER A 120 -0.46 5.42 -5.53
N PHE A 121 -1.33 6.34 -5.98
CA PHE A 121 -1.04 7.29 -7.04
C PHE A 121 0.02 8.31 -6.63
N HIS A 122 -0.12 8.91 -5.45
CA HIS A 122 0.90 9.82 -4.91
C HIS A 122 2.26 9.13 -4.78
N ARG A 123 2.28 7.89 -4.26
CA ARG A 123 3.52 7.10 -4.18
C ARG A 123 4.11 6.79 -5.55
N LYS A 124 3.29 6.53 -6.57
CA LYS A 124 3.74 6.34 -7.96
C LYS A 124 4.41 7.59 -8.53
N ILE A 125 3.84 8.77 -8.27
CA ILE A 125 4.44 10.04 -8.72
C ILE A 125 5.76 10.31 -7.98
N GLN A 126 5.78 10.16 -6.67
CA GLN A 126 7.00 10.41 -5.87
C GLN A 126 8.13 9.46 -6.27
N SER A 127 7.81 8.17 -6.46
CA SER A 127 8.76 7.18 -6.98
C SER A 127 9.32 7.58 -8.36
N ARG A 128 8.48 8.09 -9.27
CA ARG A 128 8.97 8.58 -10.58
C ARG A 128 9.93 9.74 -10.44
N LYS A 129 9.61 10.75 -9.62
CA LYS A 129 10.49 11.90 -9.36
C LYS A 129 11.86 11.45 -8.81
N VAL A 130 11.83 10.53 -7.85
CA VAL A 130 13.00 9.90 -7.27
C VAL A 130 13.87 9.23 -8.34
N PHE A 131 13.27 8.40 -9.20
CA PHE A 131 14.01 7.69 -10.25
C PHE A 131 14.53 8.64 -11.35
N THR A 132 13.77 9.67 -11.73
CA THR A 132 14.22 10.68 -12.70
C THR A 132 15.39 11.49 -12.16
N HIS A 133 15.32 11.92 -10.89
CA HIS A 133 16.43 12.64 -10.24
C HIS A 133 17.67 11.75 -10.21
N ARG A 134 17.51 10.49 -9.80
CA ARG A 134 18.59 9.51 -9.81
C ARG A 134 19.23 9.34 -11.20
N GLU A 135 18.43 9.12 -12.23
CA GLU A 135 18.91 8.95 -13.61
C GLU A 135 19.69 10.18 -14.11
N SER A 136 19.25 11.38 -13.74
CA SER A 136 19.98 12.61 -14.00
C SER A 136 21.35 12.64 -13.31
N TYR A 137 21.43 12.22 -12.04
CA TYR A 137 22.70 12.17 -11.30
C TYR A 137 23.64 11.11 -11.84
N GLU A 138 23.15 9.91 -12.15
CA GLU A 138 23.95 8.86 -12.81
C GLU A 138 24.54 9.36 -14.12
N THR A 139 23.74 10.07 -14.94
CA THR A 139 24.22 10.67 -16.19
C THR A 139 25.35 11.69 -15.95
N ILE A 140 25.23 12.51 -14.89
CA ILE A 140 26.27 13.50 -14.53
C ILE A 140 27.52 12.79 -14.03
N LEU A 141 27.39 11.75 -13.20
CA LEU A 141 28.51 10.96 -12.69
C LEU A 141 29.28 10.32 -13.84
N VAL A 142 28.60 9.62 -14.75
CA VAL A 142 29.23 9.00 -15.94
C VAL A 142 29.99 10.04 -16.77
N LYS A 143 29.38 11.19 -17.08
CA LYS A 143 30.06 12.26 -17.83
C LYS A 143 31.28 12.81 -17.09
N THR A 144 31.22 12.87 -15.77
CA THR A 144 32.31 13.37 -14.92
C THR A 144 33.45 12.36 -14.86
N GLU A 145 33.14 11.07 -14.82
CA GLU A 145 34.11 9.97 -14.93
C GLU A 145 34.79 9.94 -16.31
N GLU A 146 34.03 10.09 -17.39
CA GLU A 146 34.58 10.16 -18.77
C GLU A 146 35.57 11.33 -18.91
N LYS A 147 35.23 12.50 -18.36
CA LYS A 147 36.13 13.66 -18.33
C LYS A 147 37.40 13.36 -17.52
N LEU A 148 37.28 12.73 -16.36
CA LEU A 148 38.42 12.35 -15.53
C LEU A 148 39.34 11.37 -16.26
N ALA A 149 38.76 10.37 -16.92
CA ALA A 149 39.51 9.39 -17.73
C ALA A 149 40.28 10.08 -18.86
N LYS A 150 39.64 11.05 -19.55
CA LYS A 150 40.29 11.85 -20.58
C LYS A 150 41.45 12.68 -20.03
N CYS A 151 41.24 13.46 -18.96
CA CYS A 151 42.30 14.26 -18.34
C CYS A 151 43.48 13.40 -17.88
N ARG A 152 43.20 12.20 -17.35
CA ARG A 152 44.24 11.23 -16.99
C ARG A 152 45.05 10.75 -18.19
N GLN A 153 44.39 10.52 -19.33
CA GLN A 153 45.07 10.12 -20.56
C GLN A 153 45.93 11.25 -21.12
N ASP A 154 45.41 12.49 -21.15
CA ASP A 154 46.13 13.67 -21.63
C ASP A 154 47.37 13.97 -20.77
N TYR A 155 47.26 13.81 -19.44
CA TYR A 155 48.37 13.89 -18.50
C TYR A 155 49.46 12.84 -18.80
N LYS A 156 49.06 11.56 -18.98
CA LYS A 156 49.99 10.48 -19.32
C LYS A 156 50.70 10.72 -20.65
N ASN A 157 49.96 11.15 -21.68
CA ASN A 157 50.51 11.43 -23.00
C ASN A 157 51.53 12.58 -22.93
N SER A 158 51.20 13.67 -22.23
CA SER A 158 52.09 14.83 -22.05
C SER A 158 53.37 14.47 -21.31
N TYR A 159 53.28 13.58 -20.31
CA TYR A 159 54.45 13.04 -19.62
C TYR A 159 55.36 12.23 -20.56
N LEU A 160 54.79 11.36 -21.40
CA LEU A 160 55.57 10.58 -22.37
C LEU A 160 56.26 11.48 -23.41
N VAL A 161 55.58 12.52 -23.90
CA VAL A 161 56.15 13.51 -24.83
C VAL A 161 57.32 14.27 -24.18
N TYR A 162 57.18 14.66 -22.92
CA TYR A 162 58.27 15.30 -22.18
C TYR A 162 59.47 14.37 -22.02
N LEU A 163 59.26 13.08 -21.73
CA LEU A 163 60.33 12.08 -21.63
C LEU A 163 61.05 11.86 -22.96
N SER A 164 60.34 11.83 -24.08
CA SER A 164 60.94 11.61 -25.40
C SER A 164 61.65 12.85 -25.95
N SER A 165 61.21 14.05 -25.59
CA SER A 165 61.74 15.32 -26.11
C SER A 165 61.61 16.43 -25.06
N PRO A 166 62.54 16.48 -24.09
CA PRO A 166 62.48 17.42 -22.98
C PRO A 166 62.78 18.84 -23.48
N THR A 167 61.78 19.71 -23.37
CA THR A 167 61.87 21.15 -23.70
C THR A 167 61.08 21.93 -22.66
N THR A 168 61.32 23.24 -22.56
CA THR A 168 60.53 24.12 -21.68
C THR A 168 59.04 24.08 -22.02
N ALA A 169 58.70 23.98 -23.31
CA ALA A 169 57.31 23.89 -23.77
C ALA A 169 56.65 22.55 -23.39
N SER A 170 57.34 21.42 -23.56
CA SER A 170 56.80 20.10 -23.17
C SER A 170 56.68 19.95 -21.65
N LEU A 171 57.55 20.60 -20.87
CA LEU A 171 57.44 20.68 -19.41
C LEU A 171 56.24 21.52 -18.96
N ALA A 172 56.01 22.69 -19.58
CA ALA A 172 54.85 23.53 -19.28
C ALA A 172 53.53 22.78 -19.55
N ASN A 173 53.40 22.16 -20.73
CA ASN A 173 52.22 21.37 -21.09
C ASN A 173 51.99 20.15 -20.16
N TYR A 174 53.08 19.50 -19.69
CA TYR A 174 52.99 18.46 -18.68
C TYR A 174 52.39 18.97 -17.35
N PHE A 175 52.84 20.13 -16.86
CA PHE A 175 52.28 20.73 -15.65
C PHE A 175 50.83 21.19 -15.82
N ASP A 176 50.49 21.77 -16.97
CA ASP A 176 49.12 22.21 -17.26
C ASP A 176 48.15 21.03 -17.28
N THR A 177 48.51 19.94 -17.96
CA THR A 177 47.67 18.72 -18.01
C THR A 177 47.61 18.00 -16.66
N HIS A 178 48.67 18.04 -15.86
CA HIS A 178 48.66 17.55 -14.49
C HIS A 178 47.67 18.34 -13.62
N ASN A 179 47.74 19.67 -13.65
CA ASN A 179 46.85 20.54 -12.88
C ASN A 179 45.38 20.33 -13.28
N ALA A 180 45.11 20.21 -14.58
CA ALA A 180 43.77 19.91 -15.09
C ALA A 180 43.25 18.55 -14.58
N TYR A 181 44.09 17.51 -14.58
CA TYR A 181 43.72 16.20 -14.04
C TYR A 181 43.40 16.26 -12.53
N VAL A 182 44.25 16.93 -11.74
CA VAL A 182 44.05 17.07 -10.29
C VAL A 182 42.75 17.84 -9.98
N GLN A 183 42.49 18.94 -10.69
CA GLN A 183 41.24 19.70 -10.52
C GLN A 183 40.01 18.85 -10.86
N GLN A 184 40.06 18.09 -11.96
CA GLN A 184 38.96 17.22 -12.35
C GLN A 184 38.74 16.09 -11.33
N LEU A 185 39.81 15.54 -10.75
CA LEU A 185 39.72 14.51 -9.71
C LEU A 185 39.03 15.05 -8.44
N HIS A 186 39.37 16.25 -7.99
CA HIS A 186 38.70 16.88 -6.86
C HIS A 186 37.23 17.15 -7.13
N ALA A 187 36.89 17.62 -8.33
CA ALA A 187 35.49 17.83 -8.73
C ALA A 187 34.70 16.51 -8.75
N THR A 188 35.27 15.43 -9.29
CA THR A 188 34.62 14.11 -9.31
C THR A 188 34.38 13.57 -7.91
N ASN A 189 35.37 13.67 -7.02
CA ASN A 189 35.24 13.19 -5.64
C ASN A 189 34.18 13.97 -4.86
N GLY A 190 34.15 15.30 -4.99
CA GLY A 190 33.13 16.14 -4.34
C GLY A 190 31.71 15.81 -4.82
N MET A 191 31.52 15.57 -6.11
CA MET A 191 30.23 15.15 -6.68
C MET A 191 29.75 13.80 -6.11
N LEU A 192 30.68 12.85 -5.97
CA LEU A 192 30.37 11.51 -5.46
C LEU A 192 30.04 11.54 -3.96
N GLU A 193 30.80 12.32 -3.18
CA GLU A 193 30.53 12.55 -1.76
C GLU A 193 29.14 13.19 -1.52
N GLN A 194 28.81 14.23 -2.29
CA GLN A 194 27.50 14.89 -2.17
C GLN A 194 26.35 13.94 -2.52
N TYR A 195 26.50 13.13 -3.59
CA TYR A 195 25.50 12.15 -3.96
C TYR A 195 25.25 11.11 -2.86
N ASN A 196 26.31 10.61 -2.24
CA ASN A 196 26.25 9.58 -1.21
C ASN A 196 25.74 10.10 0.14
N THR A 197 26.09 11.33 0.49
CA THR A 197 25.82 11.89 1.82
C THR A 197 24.49 12.63 1.88
N GLU A 198 24.08 13.28 0.80
CA GLU A 198 22.87 14.11 0.77
C GLU A 198 21.77 13.48 -0.09
N THR A 199 22.06 13.25 -1.37
CA THR A 199 21.03 12.90 -2.36
C THR A 199 20.43 11.52 -2.11
N LEU A 200 21.27 10.49 -1.95
CA LEU A 200 20.79 9.12 -1.73
C LEU A 200 20.02 8.97 -0.40
N PRO A 201 20.51 9.46 0.75
CA PRO A 201 19.78 9.35 2.02
C PRO A 201 18.43 10.06 1.99
N GLN A 202 18.33 11.25 1.39
CA GLN A 202 17.04 11.94 1.23
C GLN A 202 16.07 11.13 0.36
N LEU A 203 16.57 10.50 -0.70
CA LEU A 203 15.81 9.59 -1.56
C LEU A 203 15.23 8.41 -0.77
N LEU A 204 16.07 7.76 0.05
CA LEU A 204 15.69 6.59 0.85
C LEU A 204 14.72 6.96 1.99
N GLN A 205 14.96 8.11 2.64
CA GLN A 205 14.16 8.58 3.76
C GLN A 205 12.75 9.03 3.35
N VAL A 206 12.55 9.52 2.11
CA VAL A 206 11.21 9.79 1.58
C VAL A 206 10.47 8.48 1.23
N THR A 207 11.21 7.46 0.80
CA THR A 207 10.61 6.27 0.17
C THR A 207 10.23 5.17 1.17
N LEU A 208 11.02 4.94 2.23
CA LEU A 208 10.80 3.85 3.19
C LEU A 208 9.67 4.11 4.23
N PRO A 209 9.62 5.26 4.92
CA PRO A 209 8.63 5.52 5.97
C PRO A 209 7.21 5.68 5.45
N GLN A 210 7.04 6.33 4.29
CA GLN A 210 5.71 6.52 3.67
C GLN A 210 5.07 5.20 3.24
N LEU A 211 5.88 4.16 3.02
CA LEU A 211 5.46 2.85 2.55
C LEU A 211 4.98 1.96 3.71
N LEU A 212 5.71 2.01 4.84
CA LEU A 212 5.44 1.23 6.05
C LEU A 212 4.42 1.88 7.00
N GLN A 213 4.46 3.20 7.20
CA GLN A 213 3.64 3.84 8.25
C GLN A 213 2.17 4.00 7.90
N VAL A 214 1.80 3.97 6.62
CA VAL A 214 0.43 4.32 6.21
C VAL A 214 -0.42 3.08 5.95
N THR A 215 0.19 1.99 5.49
CA THR A 215 -0.57 0.87 4.94
C THR A 215 -0.98 -0.16 5.99
N LEU A 216 -0.09 -0.47 6.95
CA LEU A 216 -0.35 -1.47 7.99
C LEU A 216 -1.27 -0.94 9.11
N PRO A 217 -1.06 0.28 9.65
CA PRO A 217 -1.86 0.76 10.76
C PRO A 217 -3.31 1.05 10.35
N GLN A 218 -3.55 1.52 9.13
CA GLN A 218 -4.92 1.79 8.66
C GLN A 218 -5.71 0.50 8.40
N LEU A 219 -5.07 -0.57 7.91
CA LEU A 219 -5.71 -1.90 7.84
C LEU A 219 -6.08 -2.43 9.23
N LEU A 220 -5.11 -2.33 10.16
CA LEU A 220 -5.26 -2.89 11.50
C LEU A 220 -6.21 -2.08 12.39
N GLN A 221 -6.29 -0.75 12.22
CA GLN A 221 -7.12 0.11 13.06
C GLN A 221 -8.52 0.35 12.52
N VAL A 222 -8.73 0.27 11.20
CA VAL A 222 -10.05 0.53 10.60
C VAL A 222 -10.74 -0.80 10.30
N THR A 223 -10.09 -1.66 9.52
CA THR A 223 -10.72 -2.85 8.96
C THR A 223 -10.95 -3.94 10.01
N LEU A 224 -9.95 -4.23 10.85
CA LEU A 224 -10.05 -5.31 11.84
C LEU A 224 -11.10 -5.06 12.94
N PRO A 225 -11.15 -3.85 13.55
CA PRO A 225 -12.14 -3.57 14.60
C PRO A 225 -13.55 -3.51 14.03
N GLN A 226 -13.76 -2.99 12.82
CA GLN A 226 -15.11 -2.92 12.24
C GLN A 226 -15.64 -4.31 11.85
N LEU A 227 -14.77 -5.21 11.36
CA LEU A 227 -15.13 -6.61 11.11
C LEU A 227 -15.40 -7.38 12.41
N LEU A 228 -14.61 -7.12 13.46
CA LEU A 228 -14.79 -7.75 14.77
C LEU A 228 -15.96 -7.20 15.58
N GLN A 229 -16.28 -5.90 15.45
CA GLN A 229 -17.32 -5.22 16.24
C GLN A 229 -18.69 -5.20 15.56
N VAL A 230 -18.74 -5.22 14.22
CA VAL A 230 -20.01 -5.18 13.50
C VAL A 230 -20.40 -6.58 13.02
N THR A 231 -19.48 -7.28 12.35
CA THR A 231 -19.81 -8.55 11.70
C THR A 231 -19.96 -9.70 12.70
N LEU A 232 -19.09 -9.79 13.71
CA LEU A 232 -19.09 -10.90 14.67
C LEU A 232 -20.29 -10.85 15.66
N PRO A 233 -20.65 -9.69 16.25
CA PRO A 233 -21.79 -9.59 17.15
C PRO A 233 -23.13 -9.72 16.44
N GLN A 234 -23.26 -9.25 15.19
CA GLN A 234 -24.48 -9.44 14.40
C GLN A 234 -24.67 -10.90 13.98
N LEU A 235 -23.61 -11.60 13.56
CA LEU A 235 -23.67 -13.04 13.33
C LEU A 235 -23.97 -13.83 14.60
N LEU A 236 -23.40 -13.44 15.75
CA LEU A 236 -23.68 -14.09 17.03
C LEU A 236 -25.09 -13.77 17.53
N GLN A 237 -25.60 -12.55 17.38
CA GLN A 237 -26.99 -12.22 17.73
C GLN A 237 -27.98 -12.98 16.85
N SER A 238 -27.69 -13.12 15.55
CA SER A 238 -28.53 -13.91 14.65
C SER A 238 -28.53 -15.38 15.05
N HIS A 239 -27.37 -15.98 15.39
CA HIS A 239 -27.29 -17.39 15.77
C HIS A 239 -27.77 -17.71 17.20
N VAL A 240 -27.61 -16.79 18.15
CA VAL A 240 -27.99 -17.00 19.57
C VAL A 240 -29.50 -16.81 19.78
N LYS A 241 -30.19 -15.97 19.00
CA LYS A 241 -31.66 -15.80 19.11
C LYS A 241 -32.45 -17.08 18.78
N TYR A 242 -31.89 -18.02 18.01
CA TYR A 242 -32.50 -19.32 17.68
C TYR A 242 -32.26 -20.42 18.74
N LEU A 243 -31.51 -20.14 19.81
CA LEU A 243 -31.27 -21.07 20.93
C LEU A 243 -32.17 -20.83 22.15
N LYS A 244 -33.22 -20.00 22.04
CA LYS A 244 -34.26 -19.99 23.07
C LYS A 244 -35.14 -21.24 22.86
N PRO A 245 -35.23 -22.15 23.85
CA PRO A 245 -36.01 -23.38 23.68
C PRO A 245 -37.46 -23.03 23.34
N LEU A 246 -38.00 -23.70 22.33
CA LEU A 246 -39.43 -23.82 22.10
C LEU A 246 -40.05 -24.40 23.38
N ALA A 247 -40.44 -23.54 24.32
CA ALA A 247 -41.36 -23.93 25.38
C ALA A 247 -42.70 -24.14 24.67
N VAL A 248 -42.95 -25.39 24.30
CA VAL A 248 -44.24 -25.87 23.83
C VAL A 248 -45.22 -25.65 24.98
N ASP A 249 -46.03 -24.60 24.88
CA ASP A 249 -47.18 -24.42 25.75
C ASP A 249 -48.30 -25.33 25.21
N SER A 250 -48.20 -26.62 25.54
CA SER A 250 -49.27 -27.59 25.30
C SER A 250 -50.26 -27.52 26.45
N THR A 251 -51.21 -26.60 26.37
CA THR A 251 -52.48 -26.72 27.08
C THR A 251 -53.56 -27.11 26.08
N ASP A 252 -53.57 -28.39 25.70
CA ASP A 252 -54.77 -29.05 25.18
C ASP A 252 -55.30 -29.91 26.33
N ASP A 253 -56.28 -29.37 27.04
CA ASP A 253 -57.14 -30.06 27.99
C ASP A 253 -58.32 -30.64 27.19
N ASP A 254 -58.25 -31.91 26.81
CA ASP A 254 -59.37 -32.65 26.24
C ASP A 254 -59.43 -34.06 26.85
N GLY A 255 -60.32 -34.18 27.85
CA GLY A 255 -61.18 -35.32 28.19
C GLY A 255 -60.66 -36.76 28.05
N GLU A 256 -60.29 -37.36 29.18
CA GLU A 256 -60.35 -38.82 29.34
C GLU A 256 -61.60 -39.23 30.15
N ASP A 257 -62.59 -39.76 29.42
CA ASP A 257 -63.71 -40.53 29.94
C ASP A 257 -63.20 -41.85 30.55
N GLY A 258 -63.19 -41.93 31.87
CA GLY A 258 -62.92 -43.15 32.62
C GLY A 258 -64.18 -44.01 32.76
N VAL A 259 -64.35 -44.99 31.86
CA VAL A 259 -65.23 -46.15 32.08
C VAL A 259 -64.62 -47.03 33.18
N ARG A 260 -65.33 -47.21 34.30
CA ARG A 260 -65.07 -48.27 35.30
C ARG A 260 -66.21 -49.29 35.30
N ILE A 261 -65.82 -50.55 35.19
CA ILE A 261 -66.58 -51.75 35.57
C ILE A 261 -66.78 -51.75 37.10
#